data_AF-A0A1H0XQP2-F1
#
_entry.id   AF-A0A1H0XQP2-F1
#
_cell.length_a   1.000
_cell.length_b   1.000
_cell.length_c   1.000
_cell.angle_alpha   90.00
_cell.angle_beta   90.00
_cell.angle_gamma   90.00
#
_symmetry.space_group_name_H-M   'P 1'
#
loop_
_entity.id
_entity.type
_entity.pdbx_description
1 polymer ?
#
loop_
_entity_poly.entity_id
_entity_poly.type
_entity_poly.pdbx_seq_one_letter_code
_entity_poly.pdbx_strand_id
1 'polypeptide(L)'
;MAMSPEERRAKDAERKRRARAKAAASRDAGRAEARTQNASAAPRTMRDAVDEALASMKWLVASDVASKMQAKELAREIDELTHEGERTKALSAHRALSRVLSDLGGTPNMRMQRELRSLKHAPEAEGDDERDDATPTPDNVTKLKRPPKRRA
;
A
#
# COMPACT_ATOMS: atom_id res chain seq x y z
N MET A 1 -52.23 -40.38 0.76
CA MET A 1 -51.26 -41.12 1.61
C MET A 1 -50.70 -40.15 2.64
N ALA A 2 -50.72 -40.51 3.93
CA ALA A 2 -50.21 -39.64 4.99
C ALA A 2 -48.69 -39.81 5.11
N MET A 3 -47.93 -38.69 5.10
CA MET A 3 -46.47 -38.72 5.25
C MET A 3 -46.05 -39.43 6.53
N SER A 4 -45.00 -40.24 6.43
CA SER A 4 -44.42 -40.97 7.55
C SER A 4 -43.81 -39.99 8.57
N PRO A 5 -43.65 -40.39 9.85
CA PRO A 5 -43.01 -39.54 10.86
C PRO A 5 -41.58 -39.10 10.50
N GLU A 6 -40.85 -39.92 9.75
CA GLU A 6 -39.48 -39.61 9.31
C GLU A 6 -39.46 -38.57 8.19
N GLU A 7 -40.37 -38.68 7.22
CA GLU A 7 -40.52 -37.70 6.14
C GLU A 7 -40.88 -36.31 6.68
N ARG A 8 -41.70 -36.24 7.74
CA ARG A 8 -42.05 -34.97 8.40
C ARG A 8 -40.82 -34.33 9.05
N ARG A 9 -39.99 -35.11 9.77
CA ARG A 9 -38.76 -34.63 10.40
C ARG A 9 -37.74 -34.13 9.37
N ALA A 10 -37.57 -34.84 8.25
CA ALA A 10 -36.69 -34.42 7.16
C ALA A 10 -37.15 -33.10 6.52
N LYS A 11 -38.46 -32.98 6.25
CA LYS A 11 -39.06 -31.77 5.67
C LYS A 11 -38.96 -30.56 6.60
N ASP A 12 -39.12 -30.76 7.91
CA ASP A 12 -38.92 -29.70 8.90
C ASP A 12 -37.45 -29.28 9.03
N ALA A 13 -36.51 -30.23 8.97
CA ALA A 13 -35.08 -29.94 8.98
C ALA A 13 -34.66 -29.12 7.74
N GLU A 14 -35.17 -29.47 6.56
CA GLU A 14 -34.93 -28.74 5.32
C GLU A 14 -35.53 -27.33 5.38
N ARG A 15 -36.78 -27.19 5.90
CA ARG A 15 -37.41 -25.89 6.13
C ARG A 15 -36.59 -25.01 7.07
N LYS A 16 -36.09 -25.57 8.18
CA LYS A 16 -35.21 -24.85 9.12
C LYS A 16 -33.89 -24.43 8.47
N ARG A 17 -33.27 -25.28 7.63
CA ARG A 17 -32.05 -24.92 6.88
C ARG A 17 -32.30 -23.77 5.91
N ARG A 18 -33.39 -23.83 5.13
CA ARG A 18 -33.78 -22.76 4.20
C ARG A 18 -34.08 -21.45 4.93
N ALA A 19 -34.77 -21.52 6.07
CA ALA A 19 -35.07 -20.35 6.88
C ALA A 19 -33.79 -19.69 7.43
N ARG A 20 -32.82 -20.49 7.92
CA ARG A 20 -31.52 -19.98 8.37
C ARG A 20 -30.70 -19.36 7.24
N ALA A 21 -30.68 -19.99 6.08
CA ALA A 21 -30.00 -19.46 4.89
C ALA A 21 -30.62 -18.12 4.44
N LYS A 22 -31.95 -18.03 4.41
CA LYS A 22 -32.66 -16.78 4.08
C LYS A 22 -32.37 -15.68 5.10
N ALA A 23 -32.34 -16.02 6.40
CA ALA A 23 -32.04 -15.08 7.46
C ALA A 23 -30.56 -14.62 7.49
N ALA A 24 -29.63 -15.45 6.99
CA ALA A 24 -28.25 -15.06 6.79
C ALA A 24 -28.13 -14.11 5.58
N ALA A 25 -28.72 -14.49 4.44
CA ALA A 25 -28.74 -13.67 3.24
C ALA A 25 -29.37 -12.28 3.47
N SER A 26 -30.45 -12.19 4.26
CA SER A 26 -31.07 -10.90 4.59
C SER A 26 -30.19 -10.03 5.48
N ARG A 27 -29.41 -10.65 6.39
CA ARG A 27 -28.45 -9.93 7.24
C ARG A 27 -27.25 -9.43 6.41
N ASP A 28 -26.77 -10.23 5.48
CA ASP A 28 -25.67 -9.85 4.59
C ASP A 28 -26.10 -8.75 3.62
N ALA A 29 -27.33 -8.81 3.09
CA ALA A 29 -27.91 -7.76 2.26
C ALA A 29 -28.05 -6.43 3.04
N GLY A 30 -28.60 -6.46 4.27
CA GLY A 30 -28.70 -5.26 5.10
C GLY A 30 -27.34 -4.66 5.48
N ARG A 31 -26.31 -5.49 5.67
CA ARG A 31 -24.93 -5.00 5.88
C ARG A 31 -24.35 -4.38 4.62
N ALA A 32 -24.63 -4.93 3.44
CA ALA A 32 -24.16 -4.39 2.17
C ALA A 32 -24.79 -3.02 1.87
N GLU A 33 -26.09 -2.86 2.11
CA GLU A 33 -26.81 -1.60 1.91
C GLU A 33 -26.37 -0.50 2.89
N ALA A 34 -26.16 -0.84 4.17
CA ALA A 34 -25.64 0.12 5.15
C ALA A 34 -24.23 0.61 4.78
N ARG A 35 -23.39 -0.30 4.28
CA ARG A 35 -22.02 0.02 3.86
C ARG A 35 -21.99 0.94 2.64
N THR A 36 -22.85 0.76 1.65
CA THR A 36 -22.87 1.62 0.45
C THR A 36 -23.38 3.03 0.74
N GLN A 37 -24.36 3.19 1.63
CA GLN A 37 -24.87 4.50 2.03
C GLN A 37 -23.84 5.29 2.86
N ASN A 38 -23.20 4.64 3.83
CA ASN A 38 -22.15 5.28 4.65
C ASN A 38 -20.89 5.62 3.85
N ALA A 39 -20.52 4.79 2.87
CA ALA A 39 -19.34 5.01 2.02
C ALA A 39 -19.42 6.32 1.20
N SER A 40 -20.62 6.76 0.83
CA SER A 40 -20.84 8.00 0.09
C SER A 40 -20.76 9.26 0.98
N ALA A 41 -21.00 9.12 2.28
CA ALA A 41 -20.98 10.23 3.24
C ALA A 41 -19.63 10.37 3.97
N ALA A 42 -18.83 9.31 4.02
CA ALA A 42 -17.53 9.32 4.67
C ALA A 42 -16.58 10.35 4.03
N PRO A 43 -15.86 11.17 4.84
CA PRO A 43 -14.79 12.04 4.36
C PRO A 43 -13.80 11.28 3.47
N ARG A 44 -13.18 11.96 2.50
CA ARG A 44 -12.23 11.34 1.56
C ARG A 44 -10.76 11.59 1.93
N THR A 45 -10.50 11.99 3.17
CA THR A 45 -9.19 12.49 3.61
C THR A 45 -8.05 11.50 3.37
N MET A 46 -8.24 10.22 3.68
CA MET A 46 -7.20 9.21 3.48
C MET A 46 -7.10 8.81 2.02
N ARG A 47 -8.23 8.70 1.32
CA ARG A 47 -8.27 8.43 -0.13
C ARG A 47 -7.46 9.46 -0.92
N ASP A 48 -7.72 10.73 -0.67
CA ASP A 48 -7.07 11.83 -1.39
C ASP A 48 -5.56 11.87 -1.08
N ALA A 49 -5.16 11.67 0.18
CA ALA A 49 -3.76 11.61 0.57
C ALA A 49 -3.00 10.43 -0.05
N VAL A 50 -3.63 9.25 -0.14
CA VAL A 50 -3.03 8.07 -0.78
C VAL A 50 -2.96 8.24 -2.28
N ASP A 51 -3.97 8.84 -2.92
CA ASP A 51 -3.93 9.12 -4.36
C ASP A 51 -2.80 10.11 -4.69
N GLU A 52 -2.61 11.17 -3.90
CA GLU A 52 -1.49 12.10 -4.06
C GLU A 52 -0.13 11.41 -3.83
N ALA A 53 -0.03 10.57 -2.78
CA ALA A 53 1.17 9.82 -2.51
C ALA A 53 1.53 8.88 -3.67
N LEU A 54 0.58 8.09 -4.18
CA LEU A 54 0.79 7.18 -5.30
C LEU A 54 1.15 7.93 -6.59
N ALA A 55 0.54 9.09 -6.84
CA ALA A 55 0.88 9.95 -7.98
C ALA A 55 2.32 10.48 -7.90
N SER A 56 2.82 10.77 -6.69
CA SER A 56 4.21 11.20 -6.49
C SER A 56 5.24 10.08 -6.73
N MET A 57 4.83 8.80 -6.65
CA MET A 57 5.71 7.64 -6.83
C MET A 57 5.90 7.32 -8.32
N LYS A 58 6.70 8.16 -8.99
CA LYS A 58 7.00 8.06 -10.44
C LYS A 58 7.66 6.75 -10.88
N TRP A 59 8.11 5.94 -9.93
CA TRP A 59 8.89 4.74 -10.15
C TRP A 59 8.09 3.44 -10.11
N LEU A 60 6.78 3.54 -9.85
CA LEU A 60 5.89 2.39 -9.83
C LEU A 60 5.60 1.91 -11.25
N VAL A 61 5.72 0.60 -11.47
CA VAL A 61 5.55 -0.04 -12.77
C VAL A 61 4.24 -0.83 -12.84
N ALA A 62 3.97 -1.46 -13.99
CA ALA A 62 2.73 -2.22 -14.21
C ALA A 62 2.58 -3.42 -13.25
N SER A 63 3.68 -4.03 -12.81
CA SER A 63 3.63 -5.13 -11.83
C SER A 63 3.11 -4.70 -10.45
N ASP A 64 3.16 -3.40 -10.13
CA ASP A 64 2.75 -2.87 -8.82
C ASP A 64 1.25 -2.59 -8.74
N VAL A 65 0.47 -2.88 -9.79
CA VAL A 65 -0.97 -2.56 -9.87
C VAL A 65 -1.77 -3.18 -8.73
N ALA A 66 -1.48 -4.43 -8.36
CA ALA A 66 -2.18 -5.08 -7.25
C ALA A 66 -1.98 -4.33 -5.92
N SER A 67 -0.74 -3.93 -5.63
CA SER A 67 -0.40 -3.17 -4.43
C SER A 67 -0.97 -1.75 -4.46
N LYS A 68 -1.03 -1.09 -5.63
CA LYS A 68 -1.72 0.21 -5.81
C LYS A 68 -3.20 0.10 -5.48
N MET A 69 -3.87 -0.94 -6.01
CA MET A 69 -5.29 -1.18 -5.74
C MET A 69 -5.54 -1.48 -4.27
N GLN A 70 -4.68 -2.28 -3.64
CA GLN A 70 -4.77 -2.58 -2.22
C GLN A 70 -4.60 -1.33 -1.35
N ALA A 71 -3.66 -0.45 -1.68
CA ALA A 71 -3.49 0.82 -0.96
C ALA A 71 -4.74 1.72 -1.06
N LYS A 72 -5.35 1.82 -2.24
CA LYS A 72 -6.58 2.59 -2.46
C LYS A 72 -7.77 2.02 -1.69
N GLU A 73 -7.92 0.70 -1.68
CA GLU A 73 -9.01 0.06 -0.94
C GLU A 73 -8.83 0.23 0.58
N LEU A 74 -7.61 0.07 1.10
CA LEU A 74 -7.33 0.33 2.51
C LEU A 74 -7.57 1.80 2.90
N ALA A 75 -7.25 2.75 2.03
CA ALA A 75 -7.53 4.16 2.26
C ALA A 75 -9.04 4.43 2.36
N ARG A 76 -9.82 3.81 1.49
CA ARG A 76 -11.28 3.84 1.54
C ARG A 76 -11.82 3.23 2.83
N GLU A 77 -11.35 2.04 3.21
CA GLU A 77 -11.76 1.39 4.46
C GLU A 77 -11.44 2.23 5.70
N ILE A 78 -10.28 2.90 5.73
CA ILE A 78 -9.91 3.80 6.82
C ILE A 78 -10.89 4.96 6.94
N ASP A 79 -11.23 5.62 5.82
CA ASP A 79 -12.19 6.72 5.81
C ASP A 79 -13.58 6.24 6.31
N GLU A 80 -14.05 5.09 5.82
CA GLU A 80 -15.33 4.49 6.24
C GLU A 80 -15.33 4.11 7.73
N LEU A 81 -14.33 3.38 8.21
CA LEU A 81 -14.22 2.95 9.60
C LEU A 81 -14.05 4.13 10.57
N THR A 82 -13.34 5.18 10.14
CA THR A 82 -13.19 6.41 10.93
C THR A 82 -14.51 7.15 11.04
N HIS A 83 -15.27 7.24 9.95
CA HIS A 83 -16.59 7.85 9.95
C HIS A 83 -17.60 7.07 10.81
N GLU A 84 -17.54 5.74 10.79
CA GLU A 84 -18.38 4.85 11.61
C GLU A 84 -17.95 4.78 13.09
N GLY A 85 -16.83 5.40 13.48
CA GLY A 85 -16.32 5.38 14.85
C GLY A 85 -15.63 4.07 15.26
N GLU A 86 -15.34 3.19 14.32
CA GLU A 86 -14.75 1.85 14.51
C GLU A 86 -13.22 1.91 14.67
N ARG A 87 -12.77 2.60 15.73
CA ARG A 87 -11.37 3.02 15.93
C ARG A 87 -10.35 1.88 15.92
N THR A 88 -10.66 0.72 16.49
CA THR A 88 -9.72 -0.42 16.55
C THR A 88 -9.49 -1.04 15.17
N LYS A 89 -10.56 -1.18 14.38
CA LYS A 89 -10.49 -1.65 12.99
C LYS A 89 -9.75 -0.64 12.12
N ALA A 90 -10.05 0.65 12.28
CA ALA A 90 -9.34 1.73 11.58
C ALA A 90 -7.83 1.70 11.85
N LEU A 91 -7.41 1.52 13.11
CA LEU A 91 -5.98 1.37 13.46
C LEU A 91 -5.33 0.15 12.80
N SER A 92 -6.06 -0.97 12.68
CA SER A 92 -5.57 -2.14 11.97
C SER A 92 -5.39 -1.87 10.47
N ALA A 93 -6.37 -1.21 9.85
CA ALA A 93 -6.30 -0.80 8.44
C ALA A 93 -5.14 0.17 8.18
N HIS A 94 -4.90 1.14 9.08
CA HIS A 94 -3.74 2.03 9.03
C HIS A 94 -2.41 1.27 9.03
N ARG A 95 -2.25 0.27 9.92
CA ARG A 95 -1.04 -0.56 9.96
C ARG A 95 -0.83 -1.36 8.68
N ALA A 96 -1.91 -1.88 8.11
CA ALA A 96 -1.86 -2.58 6.83
C ALA A 96 -1.46 -1.62 5.69
N LEU A 97 -2.05 -0.43 5.65
CA LEU A 97 -1.72 0.59 4.65
C LEU A 97 -0.25 1.00 4.73
N SER A 98 0.29 1.23 5.92
CA SER A 98 1.71 1.56 6.10
C SER A 98 2.65 0.49 5.57
N ARG A 99 2.28 -0.81 5.68
CA ARG A 99 3.08 -1.91 5.10
C ARG A 99 3.03 -1.88 3.57
N VAL A 100 1.84 -1.78 2.98
CA VAL A 100 1.67 -1.71 1.52
C VAL A 100 2.42 -0.52 0.92
N LEU A 101 2.33 0.65 1.55
CA LEU A 101 3.09 1.84 1.11
C LEU A 101 4.60 1.65 1.27
N SER A 102 5.04 0.88 2.27
CA SER A 102 6.45 0.54 2.43
C SER A 102 6.94 -0.41 1.33
N ASP A 103 6.14 -1.42 0.97
CA ASP A 103 6.45 -2.37 -0.09
C ASP A 103 6.50 -1.70 -1.48
N LEU A 104 5.62 -0.72 -1.71
CA LEU A 104 5.66 0.14 -2.91
C LEU A 104 6.90 1.05 -2.97
N GLY A 105 7.74 1.05 -1.93
CA GLY A 105 8.92 1.89 -1.84
C GLY A 105 8.57 3.35 -1.56
N GLY A 106 7.37 3.64 -1.04
CA GLY A 106 6.92 4.98 -0.63
C GLY A 106 7.66 5.55 0.58
N THR A 107 8.61 4.82 1.15
CA THR A 107 9.42 5.31 2.28
C THR A 107 10.50 6.28 1.81
N PRO A 108 10.84 7.30 2.63
CA PRO A 108 11.91 8.25 2.31
C PRO A 108 13.25 7.57 1.97
N ASN A 109 13.52 6.42 2.58
CA ASN A 109 14.78 5.69 2.38
C ASN A 109 14.84 5.03 0.98
N MET A 110 13.75 4.41 0.51
CA MET A 110 13.69 3.86 -0.86
C MET A 110 13.67 4.98 -1.91
N ARG A 111 13.01 6.11 -1.63
CA ARG A 111 13.07 7.31 -2.46
C ARG A 111 14.51 7.82 -2.59
N MET A 112 15.19 8.02 -1.47
CA MET A 112 16.60 8.45 -1.43
C MET A 112 17.52 7.46 -2.15
N GLN A 113 17.33 6.15 -1.96
CA GLN A 113 18.13 5.14 -2.68
C GLN A 113 17.89 5.17 -4.19
N ARG A 114 16.66 5.41 -4.64
CA ARG A 114 16.35 5.56 -6.07
C ARG A 114 16.93 6.86 -6.63
N GLU A 115 16.81 7.98 -5.91
CA GLU A 115 17.46 9.25 -6.27
C GLU A 115 18.97 9.08 -6.41
N LEU A 116 19.63 8.45 -5.43
CA LEU A 116 21.07 8.15 -5.49
C LEU A 116 21.44 7.21 -6.63
N ARG A 117 20.63 6.21 -6.97
CA ARG A 117 20.87 5.34 -8.14
C ARG A 117 20.66 6.09 -9.45
N SER A 118 19.65 6.95 -9.53
CA SER A 118 19.42 7.78 -10.73
C SER A 118 20.55 8.78 -10.95
N LEU A 119 21.15 9.32 -9.89
CA LEU A 119 22.34 10.19 -9.98
C LEU A 119 23.58 9.43 -10.46
N LYS A 120 23.72 8.14 -10.10
CA LYS A 120 24.83 7.29 -10.57
C LYS A 120 24.69 6.85 -12.04
N HIS A 121 23.48 6.79 -12.55
CA HIS A 121 23.17 6.38 -13.92
C HIS A 121 22.83 7.56 -14.83
N ALA A 122 22.82 8.78 -14.31
CA ALA A 122 22.82 9.96 -15.15
C ALA A 122 24.08 9.88 -16.01
N PRO A 123 23.98 9.93 -17.35
CA PRO A 123 25.17 10.15 -18.16
C PRO A 123 25.84 11.40 -17.61
N GLU A 124 27.15 11.36 -17.38
CA GLU A 124 27.91 12.58 -17.14
C GLU A 124 27.45 13.57 -18.21
N ALA A 125 26.83 14.68 -17.79
CA ALA A 125 26.41 15.68 -18.73
C ALA A 125 27.67 16.03 -19.52
N GLU A 126 27.66 15.74 -20.83
CA GLU A 126 28.66 16.24 -21.77
C GLU A 126 28.64 17.76 -21.64
N GLY A 127 29.52 18.22 -20.79
CA GLY A 127 29.71 19.58 -20.34
C GLY A 127 31.14 19.61 -19.84
N ASP A 128 32.05 19.47 -20.81
CA ASP A 128 33.39 20.01 -20.80
C ASP A 128 34.11 19.91 -19.44
N ASP A 129 34.43 18.67 -19.06
CA ASP A 129 35.51 18.40 -18.12
C ASP A 129 36.52 17.59 -18.93
N GLU A 130 37.23 18.26 -19.84
CA GLU A 130 38.61 17.90 -20.14
C GLU A 130 39.38 17.87 -18.81
N ARG A 131 39.21 16.78 -18.05
CA ARG A 131 40.17 16.39 -17.02
C ARG A 131 41.37 15.84 -17.78
N ASP A 132 42.07 16.77 -18.40
CA ASP A 132 43.51 16.72 -18.51
C ASP A 132 44.02 16.43 -17.09
N ASP A 133 44.44 15.20 -16.88
CA ASP A 133 45.13 14.72 -15.68
C ASP A 133 46.57 15.30 -15.67
N ALA A 134 46.68 16.62 -15.91
CA ALA A 134 47.91 17.34 -16.18
C ALA A 134 47.83 18.82 -15.72
N THR A 135 47.04 19.13 -14.68
CA THR A 135 47.25 20.39 -13.97
C THR A 135 48.47 20.23 -13.05
N PRO A 136 49.56 21.02 -13.24
CA PRO A 136 50.73 20.95 -12.37
C PRO A 136 50.29 21.34 -10.96
N THR A 137 50.47 20.42 -10.02
CA THR A 137 50.21 20.68 -8.61
C THR A 137 51.12 21.85 -8.18
N PRO A 138 50.59 22.95 -7.65
CA PRO A 138 51.44 24.09 -7.28
C PRO A 138 52.39 23.71 -6.14
N ASP A 139 53.64 24.19 -6.21
CA ASP A 139 54.79 23.78 -5.37
C ASP A 139 54.59 23.98 -3.85
N ASN A 140 53.54 24.68 -3.46
CA ASN A 140 53.17 25.01 -2.09
C ASN A 140 52.29 23.95 -1.41
N VAL A 141 51.94 22.84 -2.08
CA VAL A 141 51.14 21.75 -1.50
C VAL A 141 52.02 20.55 -1.18
N THR A 142 52.33 20.33 0.10
CA THR A 142 53.07 19.15 0.55
C THR A 142 52.27 17.86 0.30
N LYS A 143 52.79 16.97 -0.54
CA LYS A 143 52.18 15.67 -0.85
C LYS A 143 52.37 14.70 0.33
N LEU A 144 51.42 14.68 1.25
CA LEU A 144 51.40 13.71 2.36
C LEU A 144 51.05 12.31 1.83
N LYS A 145 51.92 11.33 2.09
CA LYS A 145 51.70 9.94 1.69
C LYS A 145 50.56 9.34 2.49
N ARG A 146 49.53 8.81 1.80
CA ARG A 146 48.41 8.12 2.46
C ARG A 146 48.93 6.91 3.26
N PRO A 147 48.43 6.69 4.49
CA PRO A 147 48.80 5.52 5.27
C PRO A 147 48.37 4.23 4.55
N PRO A 148 49.17 3.15 4.65
CA PRO A 148 48.83 1.88 4.03
C PRO A 148 47.56 1.30 4.65
N LYS A 149 46.75 0.64 3.82
CA LYS A 149 45.51 -0.03 4.22
C LYS A 149 45.84 -1.07 5.30
N ARG A 150 45.25 -0.94 6.49
CA ARG A 150 45.39 -1.95 7.56
C ARG A 150 44.88 -3.29 7.02
N ARG A 151 45.72 -4.32 7.12
CA ARG A 151 45.31 -5.71 6.88
C ARG A 151 44.36 -6.11 8.01
N ALA A 152 43.23 -6.72 7.65
CA ALA A 152 42.31 -7.33 8.59
C ALA A 152 42.98 -8.51 9.30
#